data_AF-A0A9D6QFC2-F1
#
_entry.id   AF-A0A9D6QFC2-F1
#
_cell.length_a   1.000
_cell.length_b   1.000
_cell.length_c   1.000
_cell.angle_alpha   90.00
_cell.angle_beta   90.00
_cell.angle_gamma   90.00
#
_symmetry.space_group_name_H-M   'P 1'
#
loop_
_entity.id
_entity.type
_entity.pdbx_description
1 polymer ?
#
loop_
_entity_poly.entity_id
_entity_poly.type
_entity_poly.pdbx_seq_one_letter_code
_entity_poly.pdbx_strand_id
1 'polypeptide(L)'
;MNSRLQSLFDSIETQRHLLLSALKDLPFEKLNQHLPNKWSINQIVAHLISAEQLSVRYISKKILGIHQTNDTGLYEELKMILLQISQRIPLKYRAPKKVVENTLNEQDIHKLIGQWDLVRNDLKNILEKIEDHQIKRGIYRHVRVGMINIQHAVKFFGEHVIHHTPQIKRLL
;
A
#
# COMPACT_ATOMS: atom_id res chain seq x y z
N MET A 1 7.95 -12.03 -14.44
CA MET A 1 7.98 -10.62 -13.97
C MET A 1 9.37 -10.05 -14.17
N ASN A 2 9.48 -8.76 -14.53
CA ASN A 2 10.75 -8.03 -14.58
C ASN A 2 11.50 -8.10 -13.24
N SER A 3 12.83 -8.25 -13.25
CA SER A 3 13.65 -8.46 -12.04
C SER A 3 13.56 -7.32 -11.02
N ARG A 4 13.41 -6.07 -11.48
CA ARG A 4 13.25 -4.92 -10.60
C ARG A 4 11.87 -4.90 -9.93
N LEU A 5 10.82 -5.27 -10.66
CA LEU A 5 9.48 -5.41 -10.09
C LEU A 5 9.42 -6.58 -9.10
N GLN A 6 10.10 -7.68 -9.39
CA GLN A 6 10.26 -8.81 -8.48
C GLN A 6 10.92 -8.37 -7.16
N SER A 7 12.07 -7.69 -7.23
CA SER A 7 12.76 -7.20 -6.04
C SER A 7 11.90 -6.25 -5.20
N LEU A 8 11.15 -5.35 -5.84
CA LEU A 8 10.22 -4.45 -5.14
C LEU A 8 9.07 -5.22 -4.49
N PHE A 9 8.50 -6.20 -5.18
CA PHE A 9 7.43 -7.06 -4.66
C PHE A 9 7.90 -7.89 -3.46
N ASP A 10 9.05 -8.54 -3.57
CA ASP A 10 9.62 -9.35 -2.49
C ASP A 10 9.92 -8.51 -1.24
N SER A 11 10.34 -7.25 -1.44
CA SER A 11 10.57 -6.31 -0.34
C SER A 11 9.28 -5.99 0.42
N ILE A 12 8.17 -5.71 -0.28
CA ILE A 12 6.89 -5.39 0.36
C ILE A 12 6.22 -6.63 0.96
N GLU A 13 6.48 -7.82 0.42
CA GLU A 13 6.02 -9.09 1.01
C GLU A 13 6.77 -9.44 2.28
N THR A 14 8.10 -9.29 2.27
CA THR A 14 8.93 -9.47 3.48
C THR A 14 8.44 -8.56 4.60
N GLN A 15 8.18 -7.28 4.29
CA GLN A 15 7.65 -6.33 5.25
C GLN A 15 6.26 -6.73 5.77
N ARG A 16 5.35 -7.15 4.89
CA ARG A 16 4.00 -7.59 5.26
C ARG A 16 4.06 -8.81 6.16
N HIS A 17 4.87 -9.82 5.83
CA HIS A 17 5.05 -11.02 6.65
C HIS A 17 5.61 -10.70 8.04
N LEU A 18 6.62 -9.82 8.13
CA LEU A 18 7.15 -9.37 9.42
C LEU A 18 6.07 -8.68 10.26
N LEU A 19 5.26 -7.81 9.66
CA LEU A 19 4.15 -7.17 10.37
C LEU A 19 3.12 -8.20 10.84
N LEU A 20 2.61 -9.05 9.95
CA LEU A 20 1.52 -9.98 10.26
C LEU A 20 1.96 -11.07 11.25
N SER A 21 3.20 -11.53 11.19
CA SER A 21 3.74 -12.50 12.16
C SER A 21 3.77 -11.95 13.58
N ALA A 22 3.96 -10.63 13.76
CA ALA A 22 3.90 -9.98 15.07
C ALA A 22 2.46 -9.79 15.59
N LEU A 23 1.44 -9.94 14.74
CA LEU A 23 0.04 -9.63 15.08
C LEU A 23 -0.86 -10.86 15.19
N LYS A 24 -0.61 -11.89 14.36
CA LYS A 24 -1.55 -13.00 14.13
C LYS A 24 -1.93 -13.82 15.38
N ASP A 25 -1.05 -13.86 16.39
CA ASP A 25 -1.23 -14.67 17.60
C ASP A 25 -1.65 -13.80 18.81
N LEU A 26 -1.91 -12.51 18.61
CA LEU A 26 -2.35 -11.61 19.68
C LEU A 26 -3.85 -11.82 19.98
N PRO A 27 -4.28 -11.64 21.25
CA PRO A 27 -5.69 -11.74 21.62
C PRO A 27 -6.57 -10.71 20.88
N PHE A 28 -7.83 -11.07 20.63
CA PHE A 28 -8.81 -10.22 19.97
C PHE A 28 -8.94 -8.85 20.66
N GLU A 29 -8.96 -8.83 21.99
CA GLU A 29 -9.07 -7.62 22.79
C GLU A 29 -7.89 -6.68 22.54
N LYS A 30 -6.68 -7.24 22.47
CA LYS A 30 -5.45 -6.47 22.22
C LYS A 30 -5.44 -5.87 20.82
N LEU A 31 -5.88 -6.62 19.82
CA LEU A 31 -5.93 -6.18 18.43
C LEU A 31 -7.00 -5.10 18.17
N ASN A 32 -8.06 -5.08 18.98
CA ASN A 32 -9.19 -4.15 18.86
C ASN A 32 -9.19 -3.02 19.91
N GLN A 33 -8.28 -3.04 20.89
CA GLN A 33 -8.12 -1.97 21.87
C GLN A 33 -7.70 -0.65 21.19
N HIS A 34 -8.35 0.44 21.59
CA HIS A 34 -8.02 1.78 21.12
C HIS A 34 -8.46 2.85 22.14
N LEU A 35 -7.81 4.01 22.09
CA LEU A 35 -8.26 5.20 22.80
C LEU A 35 -9.40 5.89 22.02
N PRO A 36 -10.25 6.71 22.69
CA PRO A 36 -11.25 7.51 21.99
C PRO A 36 -10.62 8.31 20.84
N ASN A 37 -11.25 8.25 19.66
CA ASN A 37 -10.80 8.91 18.44
C ASN A 37 -9.42 8.45 17.91
N LYS A 38 -8.94 7.28 18.33
CA LYS A 38 -7.75 6.61 17.78
C LYS A 38 -8.13 5.27 17.16
N TRP A 39 -7.31 4.81 16.24
CA TRP A 39 -7.50 3.51 15.61
C TRP A 39 -6.85 2.40 16.44
N SER A 40 -7.52 1.25 16.48
CA SER A 40 -6.95 -0.03 16.94
C SER A 40 -5.94 -0.58 15.93
N ILE A 41 -5.24 -1.65 16.28
CA ILE A 41 -4.32 -2.34 15.36
C ILE A 41 -5.09 -2.83 14.13
N ASN A 42 -6.23 -3.49 14.32
CA ASN A 42 -7.04 -4.00 13.22
C ASN A 42 -7.56 -2.88 12.32
N GLN A 43 -7.95 -1.73 12.87
CA GLN A 43 -8.37 -0.58 12.07
C GLN A 43 -7.21 0.01 11.23
N ILE A 44 -5.98 0.01 11.75
CA ILE A 44 -4.80 0.43 10.99
C ILE A 44 -4.50 -0.57 9.87
N VAL A 45 -4.56 -1.87 10.15
CA VAL A 45 -4.35 -2.93 9.14
C VAL A 45 -5.44 -2.86 8.05
N ALA A 46 -6.70 -2.73 8.45
CA ALA A 46 -7.83 -2.52 7.54
C ALA A 46 -7.61 -1.30 6.64
N HIS A 47 -7.11 -0.19 7.19
CA HIS A 47 -6.78 1.00 6.42
C HIS A 47 -5.69 0.75 5.35
N LEU A 48 -4.61 0.07 5.74
CA LEU A 48 -3.51 -0.29 4.82
C LEU A 48 -4.03 -1.14 3.66
N ILE A 49 -4.82 -2.17 3.97
CA ILE A 49 -5.43 -3.08 2.99
C ILE A 49 -6.35 -2.31 2.04
N SER A 50 -7.28 -1.51 2.57
CA SER A 50 -8.22 -0.75 1.74
C SER A 50 -7.53 0.27 0.83
N ALA A 51 -6.50 0.96 1.33
CA ALA A 51 -5.73 1.90 0.53
C ALA A 51 -4.99 1.21 -0.63
N GLU A 52 -4.38 0.06 -0.36
CA GLU A 52 -3.71 -0.75 -1.38
C GLU A 52 -4.70 -1.35 -2.37
N GLN A 53 -5.80 -1.94 -1.90
CA GLN A 53 -6.85 -2.54 -2.73
C GLN A 53 -7.42 -1.54 -3.73
N LEU A 54 -7.74 -0.32 -3.30
CA LEU A 54 -8.21 0.74 -4.20
C LEU A 54 -7.16 1.12 -5.23
N SER A 55 -5.89 1.14 -4.83
CA SER A 55 -4.77 1.46 -5.73
C SER A 55 -4.55 0.36 -6.77
N VAL A 56 -4.56 -0.91 -6.35
CA VAL A 56 -4.46 -2.09 -7.22
C VAL A 56 -5.63 -2.14 -8.20
N ARG A 57 -6.87 -1.92 -7.75
CA ARG A 57 -8.05 -1.83 -8.62
C ARG A 57 -7.94 -0.68 -9.64
N TYR A 58 -7.41 0.46 -9.23
CA TYR A 58 -7.16 1.59 -10.14
C TYR A 58 -6.15 1.21 -11.22
N ILE A 59 -5.01 0.63 -10.81
CA ILE A 59 -3.94 0.19 -11.71
C ILE A 59 -4.47 -0.86 -12.68
N SER A 60 -5.19 -1.87 -12.18
CA SER A 60 -5.79 -2.93 -13.01
C SER A 60 -6.68 -2.39 -14.12
N LYS A 61 -7.40 -1.28 -13.87
CA LYS A 61 -8.20 -0.62 -14.91
C LYS A 61 -7.33 0.20 -15.86
N LYS A 62 -6.29 0.87 -15.35
CA LYS A 62 -5.42 1.72 -16.17
C LYS A 62 -4.49 0.95 -17.10
N ILE A 63 -4.05 -0.25 -16.73
CA ILE A 63 -3.18 -1.06 -17.58
C ILE A 63 -3.86 -1.49 -18.89
N LEU A 64 -5.19 -1.55 -18.94
CA LEU A 64 -5.94 -1.87 -20.17
C LEU A 64 -5.69 -0.85 -21.30
N GLY A 65 -5.31 0.38 -20.96
CA GLY A 65 -4.96 1.44 -21.89
C GLY A 65 -3.51 1.91 -21.76
N ILE A 66 -2.60 1.05 -21.31
CA ILE A 66 -1.22 1.45 -20.95
C ILE A 66 -0.47 2.14 -22.09
N HIS A 67 -0.69 1.74 -23.35
CA HIS A 67 -0.06 2.33 -24.53
C HIS A 67 -0.47 3.78 -24.78
N GLN A 68 -1.60 4.23 -24.24
CA GLN A 68 -2.10 5.61 -24.35
C GLN A 68 -1.59 6.52 -23.23
N THR A 69 -0.84 5.97 -22.27
CA THR A 69 -0.35 6.73 -21.11
C THR A 69 1.04 7.31 -21.38
N ASN A 70 1.30 8.50 -20.85
CA ASN A 70 2.63 9.10 -20.91
C ASN A 70 3.57 8.43 -19.90
N ASP A 71 4.86 8.47 -20.22
CA ASP A 71 5.89 8.07 -19.27
C ASP A 71 6.03 9.11 -18.16
N THR A 72 6.38 8.62 -16.98
CA THR A 72 6.86 9.42 -15.86
C THR A 72 8.31 9.87 -16.09
N GLY A 73 8.64 11.07 -15.63
CA GLY A 73 9.97 11.67 -15.78
C GLY A 73 10.68 11.93 -14.45
N LEU A 74 11.74 12.73 -14.52
CA LEU A 74 12.54 13.13 -13.34
C LEU A 74 11.73 13.91 -12.31
N TYR A 75 10.73 14.67 -12.78
CA TYR A 75 9.86 15.44 -11.90
C TYR A 75 9.01 14.54 -10.99
N GLU A 76 8.46 13.44 -11.53
CA GLU A 76 7.75 12.44 -10.74
C GLU A 76 8.69 11.68 -9.81
N GLU A 77 9.92 11.37 -10.22
CA GLU A 77 10.92 10.74 -9.35
C GLU A 77 11.23 11.63 -8.13
N LEU A 78 11.46 12.93 -8.33
CA LEU A 78 11.71 13.87 -7.23
C LEU A 78 10.53 13.93 -6.26
N LYS A 79 9.30 14.02 -6.77
CA LYS A 79 8.08 13.98 -5.93
C LYS A 79 8.00 12.68 -5.12
N MET A 80 8.37 11.56 -5.73
CA MET A 80 8.36 10.26 -5.06
C MET A 80 9.42 10.15 -3.97
N ILE A 81 10.62 10.72 -4.17
CA ILE A 81 11.65 10.79 -3.12
C ILE A 81 11.14 11.62 -1.94
N LEU A 82 10.57 12.81 -2.20
CA LEU A 82 10.00 13.66 -1.15
C LEU A 82 8.86 12.96 -0.42
N LEU A 83 8.01 12.23 -1.15
CA LEU A 83 6.93 11.43 -0.55
C LEU A 83 7.50 10.36 0.38
N GLN A 84 8.48 9.57 -0.05
CA GLN A 84 9.11 8.52 0.77
C GLN A 84 9.70 9.10 2.07
N ILE A 85 10.48 10.17 1.97
CA ILE A 85 11.04 10.86 3.14
C ILE A 85 9.92 11.27 4.10
N SER A 86 8.86 11.87 3.56
CA SER A 86 7.72 12.35 4.34
C SER A 86 6.99 11.23 5.10
N GLN A 87 6.92 10.02 4.53
CA GLN A 87 6.29 8.85 5.19
C GLN A 87 7.12 8.33 6.38
N ARG A 88 8.43 8.56 6.39
CA ARG A 88 9.35 8.05 7.43
C ARG A 88 9.51 8.97 8.63
N ILE A 89 9.06 10.21 8.53
CA ILE A 89 9.07 11.19 9.64
C ILE A 89 7.68 11.26 10.28
N PRO A 90 7.55 11.72 11.55
CA PRO A 90 6.28 11.68 12.30
C PRO A 90 5.29 12.77 11.88
N LEU A 91 5.05 12.92 10.57
CA LEU A 91 4.04 13.80 10.02
C LEU A 91 2.66 13.16 10.06
N LYS A 92 1.61 13.95 10.31
CA LYS A 92 0.23 13.47 10.32
C LYS A 92 -0.42 13.76 8.96
N TYR A 93 -0.94 12.71 8.33
CA TYR A 93 -1.70 12.82 7.09
C TYR A 93 -3.17 12.53 7.31
N ARG A 94 -4.03 13.28 6.63
CA ARG A 94 -5.44 12.93 6.51
C ARG A 94 -5.59 11.97 5.35
N ALA A 95 -6.09 10.77 5.63
CA ALA A 95 -6.42 9.80 4.59
C ALA A 95 -7.44 10.39 3.60
N PRO A 96 -7.33 10.11 2.29
CA PRO A 96 -8.33 10.54 1.32
C PRO A 96 -9.72 10.01 1.69
N LYS A 97 -10.78 10.84 1.50
CA LYS A 97 -12.17 10.47 1.84
C LYS A 97 -12.57 9.09 1.31
N LYS A 98 -12.27 8.81 0.02
CA LYS A 98 -12.55 7.51 -0.60
C LYS A 98 -11.89 6.33 0.10
N VAL A 99 -10.69 6.50 0.66
CA VAL A 99 -10.00 5.44 1.40
C VAL A 99 -10.69 5.21 2.73
N VAL A 100 -11.05 6.29 3.45
CA VAL A 100 -11.77 6.20 4.73
C VAL A 100 -13.13 5.53 4.54
N GLU A 101 -13.91 5.96 3.53
CA GLU A 101 -15.24 5.43 3.21
C GLU A 101 -15.23 3.95 2.80
N ASN A 102 -14.10 3.46 2.27
CA ASN A 102 -13.91 2.06 1.87
C ASN A 102 -12.98 1.31 2.83
N THR A 103 -12.68 1.87 4.00
CA THR A 103 -11.90 1.16 5.02
C THR A 103 -12.75 0.00 5.54
N LEU A 104 -12.18 -1.19 5.53
CA LEU A 104 -12.87 -2.40 5.97
C LEU A 104 -13.29 -2.25 7.44
N ASN A 105 -14.54 -2.58 7.74
CA ASN A 105 -15.02 -2.69 9.11
C ASN A 105 -14.87 -4.15 9.57
N GLU A 106 -13.62 -4.62 9.65
CA GLU A 106 -13.27 -5.98 10.06
C GLU A 106 -12.42 -5.95 11.33
N GLN A 107 -12.75 -6.82 12.28
CA GLN A 107 -12.14 -6.90 13.62
C GLN A 107 -11.41 -8.22 13.84
N ASP A 108 -11.49 -9.15 12.89
CA ASP A 108 -10.76 -10.40 12.89
C ASP A 108 -9.49 -10.28 12.04
N ILE A 109 -8.33 -10.42 12.69
CA ILE A 109 -7.03 -10.33 12.03
C ILE A 109 -6.84 -11.41 10.96
N HIS A 110 -7.41 -12.61 11.12
CA HIS A 110 -7.26 -13.68 10.13
C HIS A 110 -8.02 -13.36 8.85
N LYS A 111 -9.19 -12.72 8.96
CA LYS A 111 -9.94 -12.22 7.79
C LYS A 111 -9.20 -11.07 7.10
N LEU A 112 -8.61 -10.16 7.87
CA LEU A 112 -7.75 -9.09 7.32
C LEU A 112 -6.53 -9.66 6.58
N ILE A 113 -5.87 -10.68 7.15
CA ILE A 113 -4.76 -11.38 6.50
C ILE A 113 -5.21 -11.95 5.15
N GLY A 114 -6.32 -12.70 5.12
CA GLY A 114 -6.86 -13.27 3.88
C GLY A 114 -7.22 -12.20 2.85
N GLN A 115 -7.77 -11.06 3.27
CA GLN A 115 -8.03 -9.93 2.37
C GLN A 115 -6.75 -9.31 1.82
N TRP A 116 -5.69 -9.18 2.63
CA TRP A 116 -4.42 -8.67 2.14
C TRP A 116 -3.75 -9.66 1.18
N ASP A 117 -3.86 -10.97 1.42
CA ASP A 117 -3.36 -11.99 0.49
C ASP A 117 -4.02 -11.86 -0.89
N LEU A 118 -5.33 -11.64 -0.94
CA LEU A 118 -6.04 -11.38 -2.21
C LEU A 118 -5.49 -10.13 -2.91
N VAL A 119 -5.29 -9.02 -2.18
CA VAL A 119 -4.74 -7.79 -2.74
C VAL A 119 -3.31 -8.00 -3.28
N ARG A 120 -2.48 -8.78 -2.57
CA ARG A 120 -1.11 -9.10 -3.00
C ARG A 120 -1.07 -10.01 -4.21
N ASN A 121 -1.98 -10.98 -4.29
CA ASN A 121 -2.13 -11.83 -5.48
C ASN A 121 -2.57 -11.00 -6.68
N ASP A 122 -3.53 -10.09 -6.53
CA ASP A 122 -3.94 -9.17 -7.59
C ASP A 122 -2.78 -8.26 -8.03
N LEU A 123 -2.02 -7.71 -7.08
CA LEU A 123 -0.83 -6.92 -7.37
C LEU A 123 0.20 -7.74 -8.15
N LYS A 124 0.52 -8.96 -7.71
CA LYS A 124 1.46 -9.85 -8.39
C LYS A 124 1.04 -10.12 -9.83
N ASN A 125 -0.23 -10.46 -10.04
CA ASN A 125 -0.82 -10.69 -11.38
C ASN A 125 -0.71 -9.45 -12.29
N ILE A 126 -0.80 -8.23 -11.73
CA ILE A 126 -0.56 -7.00 -12.48
C ILE A 126 0.92 -6.87 -12.82
N LEU A 127 1.82 -7.04 -11.85
CA LEU A 127 3.26 -6.85 -12.06
C LEU A 127 3.84 -7.85 -13.08
N GLU A 128 3.29 -9.06 -13.15
CA GLU A 128 3.66 -10.07 -14.15
C GLU A 128 3.26 -9.69 -15.58
N LYS A 129 2.25 -8.84 -15.76
CA LYS A 129 1.76 -8.39 -17.07
C LYS A 129 2.47 -7.13 -17.59
N ILE A 130 3.21 -6.43 -16.74
CA ILE A 130 3.94 -5.22 -17.15
C ILE A 130 5.21 -5.62 -17.90
N GLU A 131 5.31 -5.21 -19.15
CA GLU A 131 6.51 -5.39 -19.96
C GLU A 131 7.58 -4.33 -19.63
N ASP A 132 8.84 -4.64 -19.94
CA ASP A 132 9.98 -3.77 -19.60
C ASP A 132 9.85 -2.35 -20.15
N HIS A 133 9.36 -2.22 -21.39
CA HIS A 133 9.14 -0.94 -22.05
C HIS A 133 7.96 -0.13 -21.44
N GLN A 134 7.15 -0.76 -20.60
CA GLN A 134 5.97 -0.17 -19.95
C GLN A 134 6.23 0.27 -18.50
N ILE A 135 7.39 -0.06 -17.94
CA ILE A 135 7.73 0.17 -16.53
C ILE A 135 7.60 1.65 -16.12
N LYS A 136 7.84 2.59 -17.04
CA LYS A 136 7.77 4.03 -16.78
C LYS A 136 6.39 4.64 -17.03
N ARG A 137 5.45 3.88 -17.59
CA ARG A 137 4.11 4.36 -17.94
C ARG A 137 3.35 4.80 -16.70
N GLY A 138 2.79 6.00 -16.75
CA GLY A 138 1.98 6.55 -15.67
C GLY A 138 0.64 5.83 -15.59
N ILE A 139 0.50 4.88 -14.66
CA ILE A 139 -0.68 4.02 -14.54
C ILE A 139 -1.40 4.13 -13.18
N TYR A 140 -0.85 4.91 -12.24
CA TYR A 140 -1.47 5.14 -10.94
C TYR A 140 -1.56 6.63 -10.63
N ARG A 141 -2.74 7.12 -10.24
CA ARG A 141 -2.91 8.51 -9.80
C ARG A 141 -2.88 8.58 -8.28
N HIS A 142 -1.74 8.95 -7.72
CA HIS A 142 -1.61 9.23 -6.30
C HIS A 142 -2.16 10.62 -5.96
N VAL A 143 -2.88 10.74 -4.84
CA VAL A 143 -3.59 11.97 -4.43
C VAL A 143 -2.67 13.19 -4.23
N ARG A 144 -1.39 12.99 -3.92
CA ARG A 144 -0.45 14.08 -3.64
C ARG A 144 0.57 14.31 -4.74
N VAL A 145 1.02 13.25 -5.42
CA VAL A 145 2.13 13.34 -6.38
C VAL A 145 1.69 13.25 -7.83
N GLY A 146 0.41 12.96 -8.09
CA GLY A 146 -0.15 12.89 -9.43
C GLY A 146 0.03 11.51 -10.06
N MET A 147 0.17 11.49 -11.39
CA MET A 147 0.39 10.26 -12.14
C MET A 147 1.79 9.73 -11.88
N ILE A 148 1.88 8.47 -11.44
CA ILE A 148 3.12 7.76 -11.16
C ILE A 148 3.11 6.37 -11.80
N ASN A 149 4.29 5.80 -11.97
CA ASN A 149 4.47 4.50 -12.61
C ASN A 149 4.32 3.35 -11.60
N ILE A 150 4.41 2.11 -12.09
CA ILE A 150 4.21 0.92 -11.26
C ILE A 150 5.27 0.78 -10.16
N GLN A 151 6.52 1.14 -10.43
CA GLN A 151 7.59 1.05 -9.44
C GLN A 151 7.35 2.04 -8.30
N HIS A 152 6.91 3.25 -8.63
CA HIS A 152 6.53 4.27 -7.65
C HIS A 152 5.36 3.81 -6.79
N ALA A 153 4.35 3.18 -7.39
CA ALA A 153 3.20 2.65 -6.66
C ALA A 153 3.63 1.58 -5.64
N VAL A 154 4.43 0.59 -6.07
CA VAL A 154 4.91 -0.49 -5.17
C VAL A 154 5.78 0.07 -4.04
N LYS A 155 6.69 1.01 -4.34
CA LYS A 155 7.48 1.71 -3.32
C LYS A 155 6.57 2.41 -2.31
N PHE A 156 5.54 3.12 -2.77
CA PHE A 156 4.59 3.79 -1.89
C PHE A 156 3.83 2.81 -0.98
N PHE A 157 3.44 1.64 -1.46
CA PHE A 157 2.80 0.62 -0.62
C PHE A 157 3.70 0.21 0.55
N GLY A 158 4.99 0.00 0.29
CA GLY A 158 5.97 -0.27 1.34
C GLY A 158 6.11 0.89 2.33
N GLU A 159 6.29 2.11 1.83
CA GLU A 159 6.39 3.30 2.69
C GLU A 159 5.13 3.55 3.53
N HIS A 160 3.95 3.24 3.01
CA HIS A 160 2.70 3.39 3.74
C HIS A 160 2.65 2.44 4.96
N VAL A 161 3.14 1.21 4.79
CA VAL A 161 3.33 0.27 5.91
C VAL A 161 4.40 0.78 6.89
N ILE A 162 5.53 1.33 6.39
CA ILE A 162 6.57 1.94 7.25
C ILE A 162 5.96 3.06 8.09
N HIS A 163 5.16 3.94 7.48
CA HIS A 163 4.52 5.08 8.14
C HIS A 163 3.63 4.66 9.31
N HIS A 164 2.86 3.58 9.14
CA HIS A 164 1.94 3.08 10.16
C HIS A 164 2.59 2.12 11.18
N THR A 165 3.77 1.58 10.90
CA THR A 165 4.47 0.65 11.80
C THR A 165 4.74 1.24 13.19
N PRO A 166 5.21 2.49 13.37
CA PRO A 166 5.35 3.11 14.68
C PRO A 166 4.03 3.25 15.45
N GLN A 167 2.90 3.42 14.74
CA GLN A 167 1.59 3.47 15.37
C GLN A 167 1.19 2.10 15.92
N ILE A 168 1.39 1.04 15.15
CA ILE A 168 1.14 -0.34 15.57
C ILE A 168 2.04 -0.72 16.75
N LYS A 169 3.34 -0.41 16.67
CA LYS A 169 4.31 -0.70 17.74
C LYS A 169 3.99 -0.03 19.08
N ARG A 170 3.33 1.14 19.07
CA ARG A 170 2.87 1.81 20.31
C ARG A 170 1.63 1.16 20.94
N LEU A 171 0.91 0.33 20.17
CA LEU A 171 -0.29 -0.38 20.62
C LEU A 171 0.02 -1.82 21.06
N LEU A 172 1.16 -2.38 20.65
CA LEU A 172 1.73 -3.62 21.17
C LEU A 172 2.19 -3.43 22.61
#